data_AF-A0A1I8EGW9-F1
#
_entry.id   AF-A0A1I8EGW9-F1
#
_cell.length_a   1.000
_cell.length_b   1.000
_cell.length_c   1.000
_cell.angle_alpha   90.00
_cell.angle_beta   90.00
_cell.angle_gamma   90.00
#
_symmetry.space_group_name_H-M   'P 1'
#
loop_
_entity.id
_entity.type
_entity.pdbx_description
1 polymer ?
#
loop_
_entity_poly.entity_id
_entity_poly.type
_entity_poly.pdbx_seq_one_letter_code
_entity_poly.pdbx_strand_id
1 'polypeptide(L)'
;MDSFLVNSPHSTPKVGFGYGIIHSKKVYIYVQEDPCPYQIVITGPKSTGSGQYEYIVITNWTKFPLVAMTRDLAQFNANYRNKLIQRFRNEGYIHEFSELVFFFFLN
;
A
#
# COMPACT_ATOMS: atom_id res chain seq x y z
N MET A 1 2.32 -21.84 -16.38
CA MET A 1 2.06 -20.45 -15.98
C MET A 1 0.55 -20.29 -16.08
N ASP A 2 -0.16 -20.49 -14.97
CA ASP A 2 -1.61 -20.66 -14.99
C ASP A 2 -2.31 -19.31 -15.09
N SER A 3 -3.02 -19.10 -16.18
CA SER A 3 -3.83 -17.90 -16.42
C SER A 3 -5.20 -18.05 -15.76
N PHE A 4 -5.61 -17.08 -14.95
CA PHE A 4 -6.95 -17.06 -14.35
C PHE A 4 -7.98 -16.65 -15.41
N LEU A 5 -8.78 -17.62 -15.87
CA LEU A 5 -9.87 -17.40 -16.82
C LEU A 5 -11.13 -16.99 -16.05
N VAL A 6 -11.52 -15.72 -16.20
CA VAL A 6 -12.76 -15.20 -15.60
C VAL A 6 -13.91 -15.49 -16.58
N ASN A 7 -14.88 -16.27 -16.10
CA ASN A 7 -16.23 -16.52 -16.65
C ASN A 7 -16.42 -17.48 -17.84
N SER A 8 -15.37 -17.93 -18.56
CA SER A 8 -15.53 -18.98 -19.60
C SER A 8 -14.18 -19.59 -20.00
N PRO A 9 -14.09 -20.90 -20.31
CA PRO A 9 -12.86 -21.55 -20.77
C PRO A 9 -12.37 -21.07 -22.17
N HIS A 10 -13.10 -20.16 -22.82
CA HIS A 10 -12.72 -19.57 -24.12
C HIS A 10 -12.51 -18.06 -24.08
N SER A 11 -12.53 -17.43 -22.89
CA SER A 11 -12.24 -16.00 -22.77
C SER A 11 -10.74 -15.72 -22.90
N THR A 12 -10.40 -14.59 -23.51
CA THR A 12 -9.01 -14.14 -23.64
C THR A 12 -8.41 -13.93 -22.26
N PRO A 13 -7.17 -14.39 -21.98
CA PRO A 13 -6.53 -14.18 -20.68
C PRO A 13 -6.52 -12.69 -20.31
N LYS A 14 -7.21 -12.33 -19.23
CA LYS A 14 -7.14 -10.98 -18.67
C LYS A 14 -5.93 -10.91 -17.74
N VAL A 15 -4.97 -10.07 -18.09
CA VAL A 15 -3.87 -9.71 -17.20
C VAL A 15 -4.34 -8.50 -16.39
N GLY A 16 -4.61 -8.71 -15.11
CA GLY A 16 -4.96 -7.65 -14.16
C GLY A 16 -3.79 -7.33 -13.24
N PHE A 17 -3.61 -6.06 -12.90
CA PHE A 17 -2.67 -5.65 -11.85
C PHE A 17 -3.42 -5.57 -10.52
N GLY A 18 -2.79 -6.06 -9.45
CA GLY A 18 -3.45 -6.20 -8.17
C GLY A 18 -2.49 -6.48 -7.04
N TYR A 19 -2.97 -6.36 -5.81
CA TYR A 19 -2.21 -6.75 -4.62
C TYR A 19 -2.91 -7.91 -3.91
N GLY A 20 -2.10 -8.84 -3.41
CA GLY A 20 -2.54 -9.98 -2.62
C GLY A 20 -2.06 -9.82 -1.18
N ILE A 21 -2.96 -9.89 -0.21
CA ILE A 21 -2.60 -9.98 1.20
C ILE A 21 -2.92 -11.40 1.68
N ILE A 22 -1.90 -12.07 2.23
CA ILE A 22 -2.08 -13.37 2.89
C ILE A 22 -2.28 -13.11 4.38
N HIS A 23 -3.46 -13.44 4.90
CA HIS A 23 -3.77 -13.31 6.31
C HIS A 23 -4.55 -14.53 6.80
N SER A 24 -4.11 -15.14 7.90
CA SER A 24 -4.82 -16.26 8.55
C SER A 24 -5.20 -17.40 7.58
N LYS A 25 -4.24 -17.81 6.73
CA LYS A 25 -4.41 -18.84 5.68
C LYS A 25 -5.44 -18.49 4.58
N LYS A 26 -5.91 -17.24 4.52
CA LYS A 26 -6.75 -16.71 3.45
C LYS A 26 -5.95 -15.75 2.58
N VAL A 27 -6.24 -15.76 1.28
CA VAL A 27 -5.63 -14.86 0.31
C VAL A 27 -6.70 -13.87 -0.14
N TYR A 28 -6.44 -12.58 0.14
CA TYR A 28 -7.28 -11.48 -0.30
C TYR A 28 -6.63 -10.88 -1.54
N ILE A 29 -7.25 -11.07 -2.70
CA ILE A 29 -6.73 -10.57 -3.97
C ILE A 29 -7.60 -9.40 -4.40
N TYR A 30 -7.01 -8.21 -4.45
CA TYR A 30 -7.62 -7.06 -5.07
C TYR A 30 -7.16 -6.99 -6.53
N VAL A 31 -8.07 -7.19 -7.48
CA VAL A 31 -7.80 -7.09 -8.92
C VAL A 31 -8.31 -5.75 -9.41
N GLN A 32 -7.44 -4.94 -10.00
CA GLN A 32 -7.78 -3.64 -10.56
C GLN A 32 -7.86 -3.74 -12.09
N GLU A 33 -9.03 -3.47 -12.66
CA GLU A 33 -9.29 -3.63 -14.10
C GLU A 33 -8.81 -2.44 -14.98
N ASP A 34 -8.52 -1.27 -14.39
CA ASP A 34 -8.10 -0.06 -15.13
C ASP A 34 -6.98 0.72 -14.39
N PRO A 35 -5.98 1.29 -15.10
CA PRO A 35 -4.62 1.40 -14.62
C PRO A 35 -4.48 2.57 -13.65
N CYS A 36 -4.16 2.23 -12.41
CA CYS A 36 -2.90 2.66 -11.82
C CYS A 36 -2.68 1.83 -10.56
N PRO A 37 -1.93 0.72 -10.65
CA PRO A 37 -1.73 -0.15 -9.51
C PRO A 37 -0.97 0.60 -8.43
N TYR A 38 -1.45 0.47 -7.19
CA TYR A 38 -0.72 0.96 -6.05
C TYR A 38 0.53 0.12 -5.85
N GLN A 39 1.68 0.77 -5.73
CA GLN A 39 2.97 0.12 -5.50
C GLN A 39 3.44 0.43 -4.09
N ILE A 40 3.89 -0.59 -3.35
CA ILE A 40 4.53 -0.38 -2.05
C ILE A 40 5.94 0.16 -2.30
N VAL A 41 6.23 1.33 -1.77
CA VAL A 41 7.51 2.02 -1.94
C VAL A 41 8.30 2.13 -0.64
N ILE A 42 7.62 2.05 0.52
CA ILE A 42 8.27 2.02 1.84
C ILE A 42 7.52 1.05 2.75
N THR A 43 8.28 0.31 3.57
CA THR A 43 7.73 -0.48 4.68
C THR A 43 8.28 0.03 5.99
N GLY A 44 7.43 0.08 7.02
CA GLY A 44 7.83 0.30 8.41
C GLY A 44 8.56 -0.90 9.01
N PRO A 45 8.89 -0.85 10.31
CA PRO A 45 9.39 -2.02 11.02
C PRO A 45 8.32 -3.13 11.10
N LYS A 46 8.76 -4.37 11.28
CA LYS A 46 7.86 -5.49 11.59
C LYS A 46 7.59 -5.54 13.10
N SER A 47 6.34 -5.76 13.47
CA SER A 47 5.94 -6.02 14.84
C SER A 47 6.59 -7.29 15.37
N THR A 48 7.13 -7.26 16.59
CA THR A 48 7.80 -8.41 17.23
C THR A 48 6.85 -9.57 17.52
N GLY A 49 5.53 -9.30 17.65
CA GLY A 49 4.52 -10.34 17.89
C GLY A 49 3.95 -10.94 16.60
N SER A 50 3.44 -10.09 15.70
CA SER A 50 2.71 -10.56 14.50
C SER A 50 3.62 -10.81 13.28
N GLY A 51 4.86 -10.30 13.29
CA GLY A 51 5.76 -10.31 12.12
C GLY A 51 5.28 -9.43 10.97
N GLN A 52 4.20 -8.68 11.16
CA GLN A 52 3.60 -7.81 10.15
C GLN A 52 4.21 -6.41 10.21
N TYR A 53 4.27 -5.73 9.06
CA TYR A 53 4.69 -4.34 9.00
C TYR A 53 3.71 -3.42 9.75
N GLU A 54 4.25 -2.50 10.55
CA GLU A 54 3.50 -1.50 11.34
C GLU A 54 2.83 -0.44 10.44
N TYR A 55 3.48 -0.13 9.31
CA TYR A 55 2.92 0.70 8.25
C TYR A 55 3.54 0.35 6.89
N ILE A 56 2.86 0.71 5.81
CA ILE A 56 3.37 0.71 4.44
C ILE A 56 3.10 2.08 3.81
N VAL A 57 3.93 2.47 2.85
CA VAL A 57 3.64 3.61 1.98
C VAL A 57 3.43 3.09 0.58
N ILE A 58 2.31 3.50 -0.01
CA ILE A 58 1.96 3.16 -1.37
C ILE A 58 1.94 4.42 -2.24
N THR A 59 2.23 4.25 -3.52
CA THR A 59 2.09 5.30 -4.54
C THR A 59 1.25 4.81 -5.69
N ASN A 60 0.62 5.75 -6.40
CA ASN A 60 -0.09 5.52 -7.63
C ASN A 60 0.33 6.61 -8.63
N TRP A 61 0.57 6.20 -9.88
CA TRP A 61 1.14 7.06 -10.92
C TRP A 61 0.22 8.22 -11.37
N THR A 62 -1.08 8.22 -11.06
CA THR A 62 -2.05 9.18 -11.61
C THR A 62 -2.73 10.14 -10.64
N LYS A 63 -2.75 9.89 -9.31
CA LYS A 63 -3.61 10.69 -8.42
C LYS A 63 -3.02 11.20 -7.11
N PHE A 64 -2.02 10.53 -6.51
CA PHE A 64 -1.43 10.98 -5.24
C PHE A 64 0.04 10.58 -5.18
N PRO A 65 0.95 11.48 -4.77
CA PRO A 65 2.37 11.18 -4.78
C PRO A 65 2.68 10.02 -3.82
N LEU A 66 2.13 10.03 -2.60
CA LEU A 66 2.37 9.00 -1.58
C LEU A 66 1.22 8.92 -0.57
N VAL A 67 0.86 7.71 -0.18
CA VAL A 67 -0.16 7.41 0.84
C VAL A 67 0.43 6.45 1.87
N ALA A 68 0.36 6.81 3.16
CA ALA A 68 0.81 5.93 4.23
C ALA A 68 -0.38 5.18 4.85
N MET A 69 -0.26 3.87 4.98
CA MET A 69 -1.26 2.99 5.58
C MET A 69 -0.68 2.35 6.84
N THR A 70 -1.42 2.39 7.94
CA THR A 70 -0.97 1.84 9.24
C THR A 70 -2.03 0.97 9.89
N ARG A 71 -1.58 0.07 10.78
CA ARG A 71 -2.44 -0.81 11.58
C ARG A 71 -3.06 -0.10 12.77
N ASP A 72 -2.27 0.72 13.46
CA ASP A 72 -2.68 1.48 14.64
C ASP A 72 -2.23 2.94 14.48
N LEU A 73 -3.19 3.85 14.35
CA LEU A 73 -2.90 5.27 14.17
C LEU A 73 -2.27 5.92 15.40
N ALA A 74 -2.65 5.51 16.61
CA ALA A 74 -2.08 6.07 17.82
C ALA A 74 -0.60 5.69 17.95
N GLN A 75 -0.28 4.41 17.73
CA GLN A 75 1.09 3.91 17.71
C GLN A 75 1.91 4.56 16.58
N PHE A 76 1.31 4.71 15.40
CA PHE A 76 1.96 5.35 14.25
C PHE A 76 2.28 6.82 14.52
N ASN A 77 1.33 7.58 15.04
CA ASN A 77 1.51 8.99 15.37
C ASN A 77 2.59 9.19 16.44
N ALA A 78 2.61 8.32 17.45
CA ALA A 78 3.59 8.40 18.53
C ALA A 78 5.02 8.06 18.07
N ASN A 79 5.18 7.05 17.20
CA ASN A 79 6.49 6.43 16.98
C ASN A 79 7.09 6.65 15.58
N TYR A 80 6.26 6.86 14.56
CA TYR A 80 6.70 6.75 13.15
C TYR A 80 6.38 7.98 12.31
N ARG A 81 5.29 8.71 12.59
CA ARG A 81 4.81 9.83 11.76
C ARG A 81 5.90 10.87 11.48
N ASN A 82 6.56 11.39 12.52
CA ASN A 82 7.54 12.46 12.36
C ASN A 82 8.75 12.00 11.54
N LYS A 83 9.23 10.77 11.77
CA LYS A 83 10.33 10.18 10.99
C LYS A 83 9.96 10.00 9.53
N LEU A 84 8.74 9.54 9.25
CA LEU A 84 8.26 9.34 7.89
C LEU A 84 8.10 10.66 7.14
N ILE A 85 7.52 11.69 7.79
CA ILE A 85 7.42 13.04 7.22
C ILE A 85 8.79 13.62 6.93
N GLN A 86 9.75 13.49 7.86
CA GLN A 86 11.10 13.98 7.65
C GLN A 86 11.80 13.26 6.49
N ARG A 87 11.61 11.94 6.38
CA ARG A 87 12.09 11.17 5.22
C ARG A 87 11.49 11.70 3.92
N PHE A 88 10.18 11.93 3.88
CA PHE A 88 9.52 12.49 2.70
C PHE A 88 10.03 13.89 2.33
N ARG A 89 10.35 14.75 3.30
CA ARG A 89 10.98 16.05 3.04
C ARG A 89 12.38 15.88 2.46
N ASN A 90 13.20 15.02 3.06
CA ASN A 90 14.57 14.76 2.61
C ASN A 90 14.62 14.17 1.18
N GLU A 91 13.64 13.34 0.82
CA GLU A 91 13.52 12.74 -0.51
C GLU A 91 12.80 13.65 -1.52
N GLY A 92 12.36 14.85 -1.11
CA GLY A 92 11.72 15.82 -2.01
C GLY A 92 10.26 15.54 -2.33
N TYR A 93 9.59 14.65 -1.59
CA TYR A 93 8.19 14.28 -1.82
C TYR A 93 7.18 15.22 -1.13
N ILE A 94 7.60 16.02 -0.16
CA ILE A 94 6.77 17.03 0.51
C ILE A 94 7.45 18.38 0.36
N HIS A 95 6.75 19.33 -0.28
CA HIS A 95 7.10 20.74 -0.27
C HIS A 95 6.36 21.46 0.86
N GLU A 96 6.91 22.56 1.39
CA GLU A 96 6.33 23.34 2.52
C GLU A 96 4.89 23.82 2.27
N PHE A 97 4.45 23.93 1.01
CA PHE A 97 3.09 24.34 0.64
C PHE A 97 2.11 23.16 0.46
N SER A 98 2.55 21.91 0.68
CA SER A 98 1.83 20.67 0.38
C SER A 98 1.77 19.70 1.58
N GLU A 99 1.54 20.22 2.79
CA GLU A 99 1.49 19.42 4.03
C GLU A 99 0.26 18.50 4.17
N LEU A 100 -0.29 17.99 3.08
CA LEU A 100 -1.46 17.13 3.11
C LEU A 100 -1.04 15.66 2.97
N VAL A 101 -0.66 15.06 4.11
CA VAL A 101 -0.36 13.63 4.21
C VAL A 101 -1.63 12.89 4.63
N PHE A 102 -2.20 12.11 3.71
CA PHE A 102 -3.33 11.24 4.00
C PHE A 102 -2.86 9.92 4.62
N PHE A 103 -3.50 9.54 5.73
CA PHE A 103 -3.28 8.27 6.40
C PHE A 103 -4.57 7.43 6.33
N PHE A 104 -4.45 6.18 5.90
CA PHE A 104 -5.56 5.23 5.89
C PHE A 104 -5.26 4.03 6.81
N PHE A 105 -6.31 3.43 7.36
CA PHE A 105 -6.20 2.32 8.29
C PHE A 105 -6.29 0.96 7.57
N LEU A 106 -5.45 0.02 7.98
CA LEU A 106 -5.53 -1.39 7.58
C LEU A 106 -6.29 -2.16 8.66
N ASN A 107 -7.57 -2.48 8.41
CA ASN A 107 -8.34 -3.45 9.22
C ASN A 107 -7.87 -4.89 8.94
#